data_AF-A0A6B3F1S4-F1
#
_entry.id   AF-A0A6B3F1S4-F1
#
_cell.length_a   1.000
_cell.length_b   1.000
_cell.length_c   1.000
_cell.angle_alpha   90.00
_cell.angle_beta   90.00
_cell.angle_gamma   90.00
#
_symmetry.space_group_name_H-M   'P 1'
#
loop_
_entity.id
_entity.type
_entity.pdbx_description
1 polymer ?
#
loop_
_entity_poly.entity_id
_entity_poly.type
_entity_poly.pdbx_seq_one_letter_code
_entity_poly.pdbx_strand_id
1 'polypeptide(L)'
;GQLRGRPPRAPRRLDRLPAYATWRTEASPEEVREWARGALRRRRFRTDSYTTGDGAVVTAEKGYLREAGNLIFHVALIVMLVAFASGSLLKYEGGKLIVEGDGFANTKTQYDDFKSGSLFTDDDLDRFSFTLDKFTGTYEKEGPQRGT
;
A
#
# COMPACT_ATOMS: atom_id res chain seq x y z
N GLY A 1 20.17 -6.50 9.02
CA GLY A 1 18.82 -5.93 8.90
C GLY A 1 18.84 -4.49 9.38
N GLN A 2 18.42 -3.54 8.53
CA GLN A 2 18.44 -2.08 8.79
C GLN A 2 17.92 -1.70 10.19
N LEU A 3 16.97 -2.46 10.73
CA LEU A 3 16.36 -2.30 12.06
C LEU A 3 17.34 -2.28 13.26
N ARG A 4 18.57 -2.77 13.11
CA ARG A 4 19.62 -2.74 14.16
C ARG A 4 20.71 -1.69 13.94
N GLY A 5 20.61 -0.86 12.91
CA GLY A 5 21.57 0.21 12.65
C GLY A 5 21.70 1.14 13.86
N ARG A 6 22.93 1.50 14.22
CA ARG A 6 23.20 2.61 15.15
C ARG A 6 22.75 3.91 14.47
N PRO A 7 22.19 4.87 15.23
CA PRO A 7 21.97 6.23 14.72
C PRO A 7 23.20 6.73 13.97
N PRO A 8 23.04 7.44 12.85
CA PRO A 8 24.16 7.88 12.02
C PRO A 8 25.14 8.70 12.85
N ARG A 9 26.43 8.58 12.52
CA ARG A 9 27.48 9.35 13.17
C ARG A 9 27.24 10.84 12.95
N ALA A 10 27.49 11.63 14.00
CA ALA A 10 27.46 13.08 13.89
C ALA A 10 28.48 13.54 12.83
N PRO A 11 28.12 14.51 11.97
CA PRO A 11 29.06 15.09 11.03
C PRO A 11 30.17 15.83 11.79
N ARG A 12 31.39 15.82 11.24
CA ARG A 12 32.56 16.45 11.88
C ARG A 12 32.45 17.97 12.02
N ARG A 13 31.60 18.61 11.21
CA ARG A 13 31.37 20.07 11.17
C ARG A 13 29.90 20.36 11.41
N LEU A 14 29.52 20.57 12.67
CA LEU A 14 28.15 20.84 13.08
C LEU A 14 27.69 22.25 12.68
N ASP A 15 28.62 23.19 12.55
CA ASP A 15 28.44 24.58 12.11
C ASP A 15 27.88 24.71 10.69
N ARG A 16 28.05 23.67 9.86
CA ARG A 16 27.52 23.62 8.50
C ARG A 16 26.07 23.13 8.42
N LEU A 17 25.48 22.71 9.53
CA LEU A 17 24.09 22.25 9.54
C LEU A 17 23.13 23.44 9.55
N PRO A 18 22.01 23.37 8.79
CA PRO A 18 21.01 24.45 8.75
C PRO A 18 20.41 24.77 10.11
N ALA A 19 20.37 23.80 11.02
CA ALA A 19 19.93 23.95 12.39
C ALA A 19 21.10 23.62 13.33
N TYR A 20 21.90 24.64 13.64
CA TYR A 20 23.03 24.57 14.58
C TYR A 20 22.82 25.55 15.73
N ALA A 21 23.12 25.11 16.95
CA ALA A 21 23.08 25.96 18.13
C ALA A 21 24.15 25.50 19.14
N THR A 22 24.65 26.45 19.93
CA THR A 22 25.71 26.23 20.92
C THR A 22 25.37 26.93 22.21
N TRP A 23 25.70 26.29 23.33
CA TRP A 23 25.56 26.85 24.67
C TRP A 23 26.84 26.57 25.46
N ARG A 24 27.13 27.41 26.45
CA ARG A 24 28.20 27.19 27.42
C ARG A 24 27.58 26.86 28.77
N THR A 25 28.21 25.97 29.52
CA THR A 25 27.78 25.52 30.84
C THR A 25 28.98 25.21 31.71
N GLU A 26 28.81 25.28 33.02
CA GLU A 26 29.81 24.91 34.02
C GLU A 26 29.76 23.40 34.33
N ALA A 27 28.73 22.68 33.86
CA ALA A 27 28.62 21.24 34.02
C ALA A 27 29.74 20.49 33.28
N SER A 28 30.17 19.37 33.86
CA SER A 28 31.19 18.52 33.24
C SER A 28 30.70 17.90 31.93
N PRO A 29 31.61 17.54 31.00
CA PRO A 29 31.25 16.87 29.75
C PRO A 29 30.42 15.60 29.96
N GLU A 30 30.71 14.83 31.00
CA GLU A 30 29.99 13.60 31.37
C GLU A 30 28.54 13.89 31.80
N GLU A 31 28.34 14.92 32.63
CA GLU A 31 27.01 15.34 33.08
C GLU A 31 26.15 15.83 31.91
N VAL A 32 26.74 16.63 31.02
CA VAL A 32 26.06 17.11 29.81
C VAL A 32 25.68 15.94 28.90
N ARG A 33 26.56 14.96 28.74
CA ARG A 33 26.31 13.76 27.93
C ARG A 33 25.15 12.92 28.50
N GLU A 34 25.15 12.65 29.79
CA GLU A 34 24.09 11.86 30.43
C GLU A 34 22.75 12.59 30.41
N TRP A 35 22.76 13.90 30.67
CA TRP A 35 21.57 14.73 30.56
C TRP A 35 20.99 14.70 29.13
N ALA A 36 21.84 14.85 28.11
CA ALA A 36 21.43 14.79 26.70
C ALA A 36 20.84 13.42 26.34
N ARG A 37 21.49 12.31 26.74
CA ARG A 37 20.94 10.96 26.57
C ARG A 37 19.58 10.81 27.24
N GLY A 38 19.45 11.27 28.48
CA GLY A 38 18.21 11.19 29.25
C GLY A 38 17.07 12.00 28.62
N ALA A 39 17.36 13.22 28.15
CA ALA A 39 16.38 14.08 27.48
C ALA A 39 15.89 13.47 26.15
N LEU A 40 16.82 12.93 25.35
CA LEU A 40 16.51 12.30 24.06
C LEU A 40 15.75 10.97 24.23
N ARG A 41 16.14 10.14 25.21
CA ARG A 41 15.42 8.89 25.54
C ARG A 41 14.01 9.15 26.04
N ARG A 42 13.80 10.18 26.88
CA ARG A 42 12.45 10.59 27.33
C ARG A 42 11.53 10.94 26.17
N ARG A 43 12.06 11.55 25.11
CA ARG A 43 11.32 11.87 23.87
C ARG A 43 11.22 10.71 22.87
N ARG A 44 11.63 9.50 23.30
CA ARG A 44 11.63 8.24 22.55
C ARG A 44 12.54 8.22 21.31
N PHE A 45 13.65 8.96 21.35
CA PHE A 45 14.70 8.82 20.34
C PHE A 45 15.57 7.59 20.64
N ARG A 46 16.02 6.91 19.60
CA ARG A 46 17.13 5.96 19.72
C ARG A 46 18.41 6.77 19.80
N THR A 47 19.20 6.54 20.84
CA THR A 47 20.42 7.30 21.12
C THR A 47 21.64 6.42 21.03
N ASP A 48 22.73 6.95 20.50
CA ASP A 48 24.05 6.36 20.59
C ASP A 48 25.04 7.42 21.08
N SER A 49 26.12 6.98 21.72
CA SER A 49 27.16 7.89 22.19
C SER A 49 28.52 7.26 22.06
N TYR A 50 29.47 8.08 21.66
CA TYR A 50 30.86 7.70 21.53
C TYR A 50 31.73 8.93 21.76
N THR A 51 33.00 8.69 22.06
CA THR A 51 33.99 9.75 22.23
C THR A 51 34.78 9.91 20.92
N THR A 52 35.05 11.14 20.53
CA THR A 52 35.97 11.51 19.46
C THR A 52 37.16 12.27 20.04
N GLY A 53 38.18 12.55 19.24
CA GLY A 53 39.29 13.43 19.67
C GLY A 53 38.85 14.85 20.04
N ASP A 54 37.66 15.25 19.60
CA ASP A 54 37.07 16.57 19.83
C ASP A 54 36.08 16.58 21.03
N GLY A 55 35.86 15.44 21.69
CA GLY A 55 35.00 15.31 22.87
C GLY A 55 33.91 14.23 22.79
N ALA A 56 32.98 14.25 23.74
CA ALA A 56 31.87 13.32 23.81
C ALA A 56 30.75 13.70 22.81
N VAL A 57 30.25 12.72 22.05
CA VAL A 57 29.20 12.91 21.05
C VAL A 57 27.98 12.05 21.41
N VAL A 58 26.79 12.65 21.28
CA VAL A 58 25.51 11.94 21.38
C VAL A 58 24.75 12.11 20.07
N THR A 59 24.41 11.00 19.43
CA THR A 59 23.60 10.96 18.21
C THR A 59 22.22 10.41 18.54
N ALA A 60 21.19 10.91 17.84
CA ALA A 60 19.82 10.49 18.05
C ALA A 60 19.01 10.47 16.76
N GLU A 61 18.21 9.43 16.60
CA GLU A 61 17.32 9.27 15.45
C GLU A 61 15.93 8.84 15.92
N LYS A 62 14.91 9.36 15.24
CA LYS A 62 13.49 9.04 15.43
C LYS A 62 12.84 9.08 14.05
N GLY A 63 12.12 8.03 13.68
CA GLY A 63 11.61 7.95 12.29
C GLY A 63 11.14 6.58 11.85
N TYR A 64 11.61 5.50 12.50
CA TYR A 64 11.26 4.13 12.11
C TYR A 64 9.76 3.85 11.96
N LEU A 65 8.87 4.44 12.78
CA LEU A 65 7.43 4.26 12.61
C LEU A 65 6.91 4.91 11.33
N ARG A 66 7.41 6.11 10.98
CA ARG A 66 7.06 6.80 9.74
C ARG A 66 7.64 6.08 8.53
N GLU A 67 8.88 5.60 8.63
CA GLU A 67 9.54 4.84 7.56
C GLU A 67 8.91 3.46 7.35
N ALA A 68 8.59 2.75 8.43
CA ALA A 68 7.87 1.49 8.37
C ALA A 68 6.46 1.69 7.81
N GLY A 69 5.74 2.72 8.25
CA GLY A 69 4.44 3.09 7.69
C GLY A 69 4.53 3.44 6.20
N ASN A 70 5.56 4.18 5.80
CA ASN A 70 5.82 4.48 4.40
C ASN A 70 6.05 3.21 3.59
N LEU A 71 6.89 2.29 4.08
CA LEU A 71 7.18 1.03 3.42
C LEU A 71 5.93 0.14 3.32
N ILE A 72 5.18 -0.02 4.42
CA ILE A 72 3.92 -0.77 4.44
C ILE A 72 2.93 -0.20 3.44
N PHE A 73 2.79 1.13 3.39
CA PHE A 73 1.93 1.81 2.44
C PHE A 73 2.32 1.50 0.99
N HIS A 74 3.60 1.61 0.66
CA HIS A 74 4.08 1.32 -0.70
C HIS A 74 3.88 -0.15 -1.07
N VAL A 75 4.17 -1.08 -0.16
CA VAL A 75 3.94 -2.50 -0.39
C VAL A 75 2.44 -2.79 -0.57
N ALA A 76 1.57 -2.17 0.23
CA ALA A 76 0.13 -2.30 0.08
C ALA A 76 -0.37 -1.81 -1.28
N LEU A 77 0.16 -0.68 -1.78
CA LEU A 77 -0.15 -0.20 -3.13
C LEU A 77 0.28 -1.19 -4.22
N ILE A 78 1.49 -1.75 -4.11
CA ILE A 78 1.98 -2.74 -5.08
C ILE A 78 1.09 -3.99 -5.07
N VAL A 79 0.77 -4.52 -3.88
CA VAL A 79 -0.11 -5.70 -3.73
C VAL A 79 -1.49 -5.41 -4.33
N MET A 80 -2.06 -4.23 -4.07
CA MET A 80 -3.34 -3.83 -4.63
C MET A 80 -3.29 -3.76 -6.16
N LEU A 81 -2.25 -3.16 -6.75
CA LEU A 81 -2.07 -3.10 -8.20
C LEU A 81 -1.94 -4.49 -8.82
N VAL A 82 -1.18 -5.38 -8.18
CA VAL A 82 -1.04 -6.78 -8.63
C VAL A 82 -2.39 -7.50 -8.58
N ALA A 83 -3.15 -7.34 -7.50
CA ALA A 83 -4.47 -7.96 -7.38
C ALA A 83 -5.44 -7.49 -8.49
N PHE A 84 -5.48 -6.19 -8.77
CA PHE A 84 -6.29 -5.64 -9.87
C PHE A 84 -5.82 -6.14 -11.24
N ALA A 85 -4.51 -6.15 -11.49
CA ALA A 85 -3.95 -6.66 -12.74
C ALA A 85 -4.29 -8.13 -12.94
N SER A 86 -4.04 -8.98 -11.94
CA SER A 86 -4.37 -10.41 -11.99
C SER A 86 -5.86 -10.66 -12.21
N GLY A 87 -6.73 -9.93 -11.50
CA GLY A 87 -8.19 -10.02 -11.71
C GLY A 87 -8.59 -9.64 -13.13
N SER A 88 -7.99 -8.59 -13.70
CA SER A 88 -8.29 -8.18 -15.08
C SER A 88 -7.74 -9.14 -16.14
N LEU A 89 -6.65 -9.85 -15.86
CA LEU A 89 -6.04 -10.80 -16.80
C LEU A 89 -6.75 -12.15 -16.84
N LEU A 90 -7.42 -12.53 -15.74
CA LEU A 90 -8.10 -13.83 -15.60
C LEU A 90 -9.63 -13.73 -15.77
N LYS A 91 -10.21 -12.54 -15.69
CA LYS A 91 -11.67 -12.37 -15.85
C LYS A 91 -12.14 -12.65 -17.27
N TYR A 92 -13.41 -13.03 -17.39
CA TYR A 92 -14.17 -12.97 -18.63
C TYR A 92 -15.53 -12.31 -18.39
N GLU A 93 -16.10 -11.75 -19.45
CA GLU A 93 -17.44 -11.18 -19.51
C GLU A 93 -18.06 -11.58 -20.83
N GLY A 94 -19.31 -12.03 -20.81
CA GLY A 94 -20.02 -12.45 -22.00
C GLY A 94 -21.48 -12.04 -21.96
N GLY A 95 -21.96 -11.52 -23.08
CA GLY A 95 -23.37 -11.17 -23.29
C GLY A 95 -24.04 -12.17 -24.23
N LYS A 96 -25.27 -12.57 -23.89
CA LYS A 96 -26.10 -13.41 -24.75
C LYS A 96 -27.55 -12.97 -24.69
N LEU A 97 -28.16 -12.72 -25.85
CA LEU A 97 -29.61 -12.60 -25.99
C LEU A 97 -30.21 -14.01 -26.12
N ILE A 98 -31.22 -14.29 -25.31
CA ILE A 98 -31.92 -15.57 -25.26
C ILE A 98 -33.41 -15.31 -25.46
N VAL A 99 -34.04 -16.11 -26.31
CA VAL A 99 -35.48 -16.10 -26.53
C VAL A 99 -36.11 -17.23 -25.72
N GLU A 100 -37.36 -17.06 -25.30
CA GLU A 100 -38.12 -18.13 -24.64
C GLU A 100 -38.17 -19.38 -25.53
N GLY A 101 -37.92 -20.54 -24.93
CA GLY A 101 -37.79 -21.83 -25.61
C GLY A 101 -36.35 -22.22 -25.96
N ASP A 102 -35.40 -21.28 -25.96
CA ASP A 102 -33.99 -21.56 -26.28
C ASP A 102 -33.17 -21.95 -25.04
N GLY A 103 -32.11 -22.71 -25.31
CA GLY A 103 -31.10 -23.13 -24.33
C GLY A 103 -29.82 -22.31 -24.42
N PHE A 104 -29.15 -22.17 -23.28
CA PHE A 104 -27.80 -21.63 -23.17
C PHE A 104 -26.90 -22.61 -22.42
N ALA A 105 -25.69 -22.80 -22.95
CA ALA A 105 -24.58 -23.45 -22.28
C ALA A 105 -23.41 -22.47 -22.20
N ASN A 106 -22.73 -22.43 -21.04
CA ASN A 106 -21.58 -21.57 -20.80
C ASN A 106 -20.36 -22.01 -21.61
N THR A 107 -20.43 -21.73 -22.90
CA THR A 107 -19.41 -22.03 -23.89
C THR A 107 -19.21 -20.78 -24.72
N LYS A 108 -17.95 -20.51 -25.07
CA LYS A 108 -17.56 -19.30 -25.80
C LYS A 108 -18.35 -19.09 -27.10
N THR A 109 -18.66 -20.17 -27.82
CA THR A 109 -19.37 -20.12 -29.10
C THR A 109 -20.84 -19.73 -28.98
N GLN A 110 -21.43 -19.82 -27.79
CA GLN A 110 -22.83 -19.44 -27.58
C GLN A 110 -23.02 -17.97 -27.18
N TYR A 111 -21.96 -17.25 -26.82
CA TYR A 111 -22.03 -15.83 -26.50
C TYR A 111 -22.11 -14.97 -27.77
N ASP A 112 -22.86 -13.86 -27.71
CA ASP A 112 -22.97 -12.89 -28.81
C ASP A 112 -21.84 -11.84 -28.76
N ASP A 113 -21.43 -11.43 -27.56
CA ASP A 113 -20.20 -10.68 -27.27
C ASP A 113 -19.45 -11.43 -26.16
N PHE A 114 -18.14 -11.62 -26.34
CA PHE A 114 -17.29 -12.27 -25.36
C PHE A 114 -15.96 -11.54 -25.25
N LYS A 115 -15.62 -11.10 -24.05
CA LYS A 115 -14.36 -10.44 -23.72
C LYS A 115 -13.70 -11.18 -22.59
N SER A 116 -12.38 -11.34 -22.70
CA SER A 116 -11.59 -12.01 -21.69
C SER A 116 -10.24 -11.36 -21.52
N GLY A 117 -9.67 -11.51 -20.34
CA GLY A 117 -8.29 -11.15 -20.07
C GLY A 117 -7.33 -12.07 -20.82
N SER A 118 -6.09 -11.63 -21.02
CA SER A 118 -5.12 -12.36 -21.86
C SER A 118 -4.63 -13.69 -21.28
N LEU A 119 -4.87 -13.96 -20.00
CA LEU A 119 -4.51 -15.22 -19.35
C LEU A 119 -5.69 -16.18 -19.21
N PHE A 120 -6.89 -15.77 -19.63
CA PHE A 120 -8.07 -16.61 -19.62
C PHE A 120 -8.02 -17.63 -20.77
N THR A 121 -8.49 -18.84 -20.50
CA THR A 121 -8.65 -19.92 -21.47
C THR A 121 -10.07 -20.45 -21.44
N ASP A 122 -10.50 -21.10 -22.53
CA ASP A 122 -11.87 -21.61 -22.64
C ASP A 122 -12.18 -22.72 -21.58
N ASP A 123 -11.13 -23.35 -21.02
CA ASP A 123 -11.23 -24.32 -19.92
C ASP A 123 -11.56 -23.68 -18.56
N ASP A 124 -11.39 -22.37 -18.43
CA ASP A 124 -11.73 -21.61 -17.21
C ASP A 124 -13.24 -21.28 -17.13
N LEU A 125 -14.02 -21.63 -18.15
CA LEU A 125 -15.49 -21.49 -18.12
C LEU A 125 -16.12 -22.50 -17.16
N ASP A 126 -16.91 -21.99 -16.22
CA ASP A 126 -17.73 -22.84 -15.36
C ASP A 126 -18.75 -23.63 -16.18
N ARG A 127 -18.88 -24.92 -15.88
CA ARG A 127 -19.82 -25.78 -16.61
C ARG A 127 -21.23 -25.59 -16.07
N PHE A 128 -22.01 -24.78 -16.77
CA PHE A 128 -23.44 -24.67 -16.54
C PHE A 128 -24.21 -24.50 -17.84
N SER A 129 -25.49 -24.86 -17.78
CA SER A 129 -26.44 -24.67 -18.87
C SER A 129 -27.85 -24.50 -18.30
N PHE A 130 -28.70 -23.79 -19.02
CA PHE A 130 -30.11 -23.62 -18.68
C PHE A 130 -30.96 -23.47 -19.95
N THR A 131 -32.27 -23.59 -19.80
CA THR A 131 -33.26 -23.26 -20.83
C THR A 131 -34.16 -22.16 -20.30
N LEU A 132 -34.48 -21.17 -21.14
CA LEU A 132 -35.40 -20.11 -20.76
C LEU A 132 -36.82 -20.51 -21.10
N ASP A 133 -37.56 -21.05 -20.13
CA ASP A 133 -38.94 -21.48 -20.38
C ASP A 133 -39.92 -20.30 -20.46
N LYS A 134 -39.73 -19.29 -19.60
CA LYS A 134 -40.60 -18.11 -19.52
C LYS A 134 -39.87 -16.91 -18.92
N PHE A 135 -40.02 -15.76 -19.56
CA PHE A 135 -39.60 -14.45 -19.09
C PHE A 135 -40.83 -13.61 -18.72
N THR A 136 -40.77 -12.87 -17.61
CA THR A 136 -41.84 -11.96 -17.20
C THR A 136 -41.22 -10.67 -16.69
N GLY A 137 -41.30 -9.62 -17.50
CA GLY A 137 -40.82 -8.29 -17.16
C GLY A 137 -41.97 -7.39 -16.69
N THR A 138 -41.79 -6.72 -15.55
CA THR A 138 -42.69 -5.64 -15.13
C THR A 138 -41.97 -4.32 -15.34
N TYR A 139 -42.62 -3.39 -16.03
CA TYR A 139 -42.05 -2.09 -16.35
C TYR A 139 -42.89 -0.99 -15.73
N GLU A 140 -42.20 0.05 -15.26
CA GLU A 140 -42.87 1.21 -14.69
C GLU A 140 -43.46 2.08 -15.80
N LYS A 141 -44.76 2.37 -15.71
CA LYS A 141 -45.52 3.00 -16.80
C LYS A 141 -45.59 4.52 -16.68
N GLU A 142 -45.16 5.06 -15.54
CA GLU A 142 -45.23 6.48 -15.17
C GLU A 142 -43.93 6.94 -14.50
N GLY A 143 -43.66 8.25 -14.54
CA GLY A 143 -42.52 8.87 -13.88
C GLY A 143 -41.46 9.47 -14.83
N PRO A 144 -40.49 10.21 -14.27
CA PRO A 144 -39.56 11.05 -15.03
C PRO A 144 -38.55 10.27 -15.91
N GLN A 145 -38.45 8.95 -15.75
CA GLN A 145 -37.56 8.08 -16.56
C GLN A 145 -38.29 7.41 -17.73
N ARG A 146 -39.57 7.73 -17.96
CA ARG A 146 -40.33 7.19 -19.09
C ARG A 146 -39.78 7.79 -20.38
N GLY A 147 -39.12 6.96 -21.20
CA GLY A 147 -38.71 7.33 -22.56
C GLY A 147 -39.89 7.73 -23.43
N THR A 148 -39.67 8.65 -24.38
CA THR A 148 -40.66 9.11 -25.37
C THR A 148 -40.99 8.03 -26.39
#